data_AF-A0A1S1WWN7-F1
#
_entry.id   AF-A0A1S1WWN7-F1
#
_cell.length_a   1.000
_cell.length_b   1.000
_cell.length_c   1.000
_cell.angle_alpha   90.00
_cell.angle_beta   90.00
_cell.angle_gamma   90.00
#
_symmetry.space_group_name_H-M   'P 1'
#
loop_
_entity.id
_entity.type
_entity.pdbx_description
1 polymer ?
#
loop_
_entity_poly.entity_id
_entity_poly.type
_entity_poly.pdbx_seq_one_letter_code
_entity_poly.pdbx_strand_id
1 'polypeptide(L)'
;MEYAVQRYAVTRPWAKRVGQLYVQAAQVAEARAQMKDVIRRELERAAQVFEIPQAAIGCELALAEAWGHFFRHGRVVSHLDGGLAQALAHTRQPGNLPDTLALPAEAFFLHVPGEGGAFIAHQPERRALLLTMVRMGFAPDGVNWLQAADQVEVARVEYPGELVPQLAAVGAAWQGLLAAVLNGLAMMTQPRLARVKGWEAGAPADWVAAAGHPSCAKTRQRARSQLLKAGFGEITFCRVEDLEAAAAYQNQGYWRRQSFGEDKAHSRLVWVAPR
;
A
#
# COMPACT_ATOMS: atom_id res chain seq x y z
N MET A 1 12.15 6.40 -9.13
CA MET A 1 10.97 6.52 -8.23
C MET A 1 10.84 5.25 -7.43
N GLU A 2 10.84 5.35 -6.10
CA GLU A 2 10.84 4.19 -5.19
C GLU A 2 9.46 3.52 -5.15
N TYR A 3 8.39 4.31 -5.05
CA TYR A 3 7.04 3.78 -4.78
C TYR A 3 6.20 3.62 -6.05
N ALA A 4 5.44 2.52 -6.14
CA ALA A 4 4.54 2.25 -7.27
C ALA A 4 3.49 3.35 -7.46
N VAL A 5 3.04 3.98 -6.38
CA VAL A 5 2.11 5.13 -6.42
C VAL A 5 2.67 6.32 -7.20
N GLN A 6 3.98 6.55 -7.14
CA GLN A 6 4.64 7.63 -7.88
C GLN A 6 4.71 7.29 -9.36
N ARG A 7 5.13 6.06 -9.67
CA ARG A 7 5.19 5.56 -11.04
C ARG A 7 3.81 5.58 -11.69
N TYR A 8 2.77 5.16 -10.98
CA TYR A 8 1.39 5.26 -11.44
C TYR A 8 1.00 6.71 -11.76
N ALA A 9 1.28 7.65 -10.84
CA ALA A 9 0.94 9.06 -11.00
C ALA A 9 1.60 9.71 -12.23
N VAL A 10 2.83 9.30 -12.56
CA VAL A 10 3.60 9.87 -13.68
C VAL A 10 3.25 9.20 -15.01
N THR A 11 3.02 7.89 -15.01
CA THR A 11 2.87 7.11 -16.25
C THR A 11 1.43 7.04 -16.77
N ARG A 12 0.41 7.27 -15.92
CA ARG A 12 -0.99 7.18 -16.34
C ARG A 12 -1.58 8.56 -16.63
N PRO A 13 -2.08 8.82 -17.85
CA PRO A 13 -2.56 10.15 -18.24
C PRO A 13 -3.80 10.60 -17.45
N TRP A 14 -4.60 9.65 -16.94
CA TRP A 14 -5.80 9.94 -16.15
C TRP A 14 -5.57 10.05 -14.64
N ALA A 15 -4.38 9.72 -14.11
CA ALA A 15 -4.18 9.59 -12.65
C ALA A 15 -4.61 10.85 -11.88
N LYS A 16 -4.24 12.04 -12.37
CA LYS A 16 -4.65 13.31 -11.77
C LYS A 16 -6.16 13.50 -11.79
N ARG A 17 -6.81 13.20 -12.93
CA ARG A 17 -8.27 13.35 -13.08
C ARG A 17 -9.02 12.39 -12.17
N VAL A 18 -8.63 11.12 -12.14
CA VAL A 18 -9.25 10.11 -11.25
C VAL A 18 -9.14 10.50 -9.79
N GLY A 19 -7.97 10.98 -9.34
CA GLY A 19 -7.80 11.47 -7.98
C GLY A 19 -8.74 12.61 -7.63
N GLN A 20 -8.92 13.58 -8.55
CA GLN A 20 -9.86 14.69 -8.37
C GLN A 20 -11.32 14.22 -8.27
N LEU A 21 -11.73 13.26 -9.11
CA LEU A 21 -13.08 12.70 -9.09
C LEU A 21 -13.42 12.11 -7.71
N TYR A 22 -12.52 11.33 -7.13
CA TYR A 22 -12.73 10.68 -5.83
C TYR A 22 -12.75 11.66 -4.65
N VAL A 23 -12.00 12.76 -4.75
CA VAL A 23 -12.00 13.85 -3.75
C VAL A 23 -13.28 14.69 -3.82
N GLN A 24 -13.79 14.94 -5.03
CA GLN A 24 -14.95 15.81 -5.26
C GLN A 24 -16.29 15.09 -5.06
N ALA A 25 -16.35 13.78 -5.32
CA ALA A 25 -17.60 13.04 -5.27
C ALA A 25 -18.08 12.84 -3.82
N ALA A 26 -19.36 13.17 -3.60
CA ALA A 26 -20.05 12.87 -2.36
C ALA A 26 -20.09 11.36 -2.10
N GLN A 27 -20.31 10.55 -3.15
CA GLN A 27 -20.36 9.09 -3.09
C GLN A 27 -19.28 8.44 -3.94
N VAL A 28 -18.65 7.39 -3.42
CA VAL A 28 -17.62 6.61 -4.12
C VAL A 28 -18.17 5.99 -5.41
N ALA A 29 -19.43 5.54 -5.42
CA ALA A 29 -20.05 4.92 -6.59
C ALA A 29 -20.12 5.88 -7.79
N GLU A 30 -20.39 7.17 -7.55
CA GLU A 30 -20.40 8.21 -8.57
C GLU A 30 -19.00 8.44 -9.15
N ALA A 31 -17.99 8.61 -8.29
CA ALA A 31 -16.59 8.74 -8.71
C ALA A 31 -16.15 7.53 -9.55
N ARG A 32 -16.54 6.32 -9.15
CA ARG A 32 -16.23 5.08 -9.85
C ARG A 32 -16.85 5.05 -11.26
N ALA A 33 -18.10 5.47 -11.41
CA ALA A 33 -18.75 5.53 -12.71
C ALA A 33 -18.02 6.51 -13.65
N GLN A 34 -17.73 7.73 -13.17
CA GLN A 34 -17.01 8.75 -13.94
C GLN A 34 -15.57 8.32 -14.26
N MET A 35 -14.89 7.64 -13.33
CA MET A 35 -13.57 7.07 -13.54
C MET A 35 -13.59 6.05 -14.69
N LYS A 36 -14.55 5.12 -14.70
CA LYS A 36 -14.68 4.13 -15.78
C LYS A 36 -14.85 4.81 -17.14
N ASP A 37 -15.63 5.88 -17.22
CA ASP A 37 -15.81 6.64 -18.46
C ASP A 37 -14.52 7.31 -18.93
N VAL A 38 -13.75 7.91 -18.03
CA VAL A 38 -12.46 8.53 -18.36
C VAL A 38 -11.49 7.50 -18.90
N ILE A 39 -11.35 6.36 -18.21
CA ILE A 39 -10.39 5.32 -18.61
C ILE A 39 -10.83 4.67 -19.91
N ARG A 40 -12.12 4.37 -20.08
CA ARG A 40 -12.65 3.80 -21.32
C ARG A 40 -12.29 4.65 -22.54
N ARG A 41 -12.48 5.97 -22.48
CA ARG A 41 -12.14 6.87 -23.60
C ARG A 41 -10.65 6.85 -23.95
N GLU A 42 -9.79 6.78 -22.94
CA GLU A 42 -8.34 6.72 -23.16
C GLU A 42 -7.90 5.35 -23.69
N LEU A 43 -8.51 4.26 -23.21
CA LEU A 43 -8.29 2.91 -23.75
C LEU A 43 -8.79 2.78 -25.19
N GLU A 44 -9.96 3.33 -25.52
CA GLU A 44 -10.49 3.37 -26.90
C GLU A 44 -9.56 4.16 -27.83
N ARG A 45 -9.01 5.28 -27.38
CA ARG A 45 -8.00 6.04 -28.14
C ARG A 45 -6.74 5.21 -28.35
N ALA A 46 -6.24 4.53 -27.33
CA ALA A 46 -5.04 3.71 -27.46
C ALA A 46 -5.24 2.45 -28.32
N ALA A 47 -6.46 1.89 -28.30
CA ALA A 47 -6.85 0.75 -29.12
C ALA A 47 -6.81 1.04 -30.63
N GLN A 48 -6.81 2.31 -31.03
CA GLN A 48 -6.62 2.70 -32.43
C GLN A 48 -5.19 2.44 -32.95
N VAL A 49 -4.23 2.28 -32.04
CA VAL A 49 -2.79 2.15 -32.36
C VAL A 49 -2.22 0.81 -31.90
N PHE A 50 -2.76 0.22 -30.83
CA PHE A 50 -2.26 -1.01 -30.23
C PHE A 50 -3.39 -1.97 -29.86
N GLU A 51 -3.15 -3.28 -29.94
CA GLU A 51 -4.05 -4.25 -29.32
C GLU A 51 -3.90 -4.19 -27.78
N ILE A 52 -5.03 -4.14 -27.07
CA ILE A 52 -5.07 -4.06 -25.61
C ILE A 52 -5.72 -5.33 -25.06
N PRO A 53 -4.97 -6.19 -24.36
CA PRO A 53 -5.53 -7.39 -23.74
C PRO A 53 -6.63 -7.04 -22.72
N GLN A 54 -7.73 -7.80 -22.70
CA GLN A 54 -8.82 -7.59 -21.73
C GLN A 54 -8.35 -7.67 -20.27
N ALA A 55 -7.39 -8.54 -19.98
CA ALA A 55 -6.76 -8.61 -18.66
C ALA A 55 -6.09 -7.28 -18.27
N ALA A 56 -5.43 -6.59 -19.21
CA ALA A 56 -4.80 -5.29 -18.98
C ALA A 56 -5.85 -4.23 -18.60
N ILE A 57 -6.99 -4.23 -19.30
CA ILE A 57 -8.12 -3.33 -19.00
C ILE A 57 -8.63 -3.57 -17.58
N GLY A 58 -8.85 -4.84 -17.21
CA GLY A 58 -9.29 -5.20 -15.86
C GLY A 58 -8.32 -4.72 -14.77
N CYS A 59 -7.02 -4.96 -14.95
CA CYS A 59 -5.98 -4.52 -14.03
C CYS A 59 -5.91 -2.98 -13.92
N GLU A 60 -5.99 -2.25 -15.03
CA GLU A 60 -5.96 -0.78 -15.01
C GLU A 60 -7.19 -0.18 -14.34
N LEU A 61 -8.38 -0.76 -14.54
CA LEU A 61 -9.58 -0.33 -13.83
C LEU A 61 -9.45 -0.55 -12.31
N ALA A 62 -8.89 -1.69 -11.89
CA ALA A 62 -8.65 -1.98 -10.48
C ALA A 62 -7.59 -1.05 -9.86
N LEU A 63 -6.50 -0.78 -10.58
CA LEU A 63 -5.48 0.19 -10.16
C LEU A 63 -6.04 1.60 -10.05
N ALA A 64 -6.85 2.03 -11.01
CA ALA A 64 -7.43 3.37 -10.97
C ALA A 64 -8.43 3.54 -9.84
N GLU A 65 -9.23 2.51 -9.54
CA GLU A 65 -10.12 2.48 -8.39
C GLU A 65 -9.32 2.59 -7.08
N ALA A 66 -8.26 1.78 -6.95
CA ALA A 66 -7.36 1.81 -5.80
C ALA A 66 -6.64 3.16 -5.64
N TRP A 67 -6.17 3.75 -6.75
CA TRP A 67 -5.57 5.08 -6.79
C TRP A 67 -6.56 6.16 -6.36
N GLY A 68 -7.81 6.09 -6.82
CA GLY A 68 -8.87 7.01 -6.42
C GLY A 68 -9.10 7.02 -4.91
N HIS A 69 -9.21 5.83 -4.31
CA HIS A 69 -9.30 5.67 -2.86
C HIS A 69 -8.07 6.23 -2.14
N PHE A 70 -6.87 5.83 -2.55
CA PHE A 70 -5.60 6.33 -2.00
C PHE A 70 -5.52 7.87 -2.05
N PHE A 71 -5.93 8.48 -3.15
CA PHE A 71 -5.91 9.93 -3.32
C PHE A 71 -6.90 10.63 -2.40
N ARG A 72 -8.13 10.11 -2.29
CA ARG A 72 -9.19 10.61 -1.40
C ARG A 72 -8.76 10.61 0.07
N HIS A 73 -8.06 9.57 0.50
CA HIS A 73 -7.62 9.39 1.89
C HIS A 73 -6.22 9.93 2.17
N GLY A 74 -5.78 10.93 1.41
CA GLY A 74 -4.60 11.74 1.74
C GLY A 74 -3.27 11.21 1.21
N ARG A 75 -3.28 10.21 0.31
CA ARG A 75 -2.07 9.64 -0.32
C ARG A 75 -1.06 9.10 0.69
N VAL A 76 -1.55 8.47 1.75
CA VAL A 76 -0.72 7.94 2.83
C VAL A 76 0.08 6.75 2.34
N VAL A 77 1.41 6.85 2.38
CA VAL A 77 2.32 5.72 2.14
C VAL A 77 2.87 5.24 3.49
N SER A 78 2.73 3.95 3.74
CA SER A 78 3.34 3.24 4.87
C SER A 78 4.46 2.36 4.35
N HIS A 79 5.69 2.63 4.77
CA HIS A 79 6.90 1.93 4.34
C HIS A 79 7.37 1.02 5.47
N LEU A 80 7.48 -0.29 5.23
CA LEU A 80 8.12 -1.20 6.19
C LEU A 80 9.63 -0.97 6.16
N ASP A 81 10.21 -0.52 7.27
CA ASP A 81 11.67 -0.31 7.32
C ASP A 81 12.43 -1.61 7.03
N GLY A 82 13.66 -1.52 6.50
CA GLY A 82 14.37 -2.67 5.93
C GLY A 82 14.51 -3.84 6.90
N GLY A 83 14.91 -3.58 8.15
CA GLY A 83 15.01 -4.62 9.19
C GLY A 83 13.66 -5.25 9.55
N LEU A 84 12.59 -4.45 9.60
CA LEU A 84 11.24 -4.96 9.85
C LEU A 84 10.74 -5.79 8.66
N ALA A 85 10.96 -5.35 7.43
CA ALA A 85 10.59 -6.08 6.23
C ALA A 85 11.29 -7.45 6.17
N GLN A 86 12.58 -7.51 6.49
CA GLN A 86 13.34 -8.76 6.57
C GLN A 86 12.80 -9.71 7.65
N ALA A 87 12.54 -9.20 8.86
CA ALA A 87 11.95 -9.98 9.95
C ALA A 87 10.56 -10.54 9.59
N LEU A 88 9.74 -9.74 8.91
CA LEU A 88 8.41 -10.15 8.46
C LEU A 88 8.47 -11.14 7.29
N ALA A 89 9.45 -11.03 6.39
CA ALA A 89 9.68 -12.04 5.35
C ALA A 89 10.05 -13.41 5.97
N HIS A 90 10.72 -13.42 7.13
CA HIS A 90 11.00 -14.62 7.91
C HIS A 90 9.92 -14.96 8.95
N THR A 91 8.71 -14.39 8.83
CA THR A 91 7.56 -14.67 9.69
C THR A 91 6.49 -15.41 8.89
N ARG A 92 5.92 -16.49 9.44
CA ARG A 92 4.79 -17.19 8.82
C ARG A 92 3.64 -16.22 8.55
N GLN A 93 3.01 -16.33 7.38
CA GLN A 93 1.79 -15.58 7.08
C GLN A 93 0.74 -15.81 8.19
N PRO A 94 0.01 -14.78 8.63
CA PRO A 94 -1.07 -14.96 9.58
C PRO A 94 -2.18 -15.86 9.00
N GLY A 95 -2.78 -16.70 9.84
CA GLY A 95 -3.95 -17.51 9.46
C GLY A 95 -5.26 -16.73 9.46
N ASN A 96 -5.32 -15.61 10.18
CA ASN A 96 -6.48 -14.73 10.32
C ASN A 96 -5.98 -13.28 10.35
N LEU A 97 -6.80 -12.31 9.96
CA LEU A 97 -6.55 -10.91 10.35
C LEU A 97 -7.07 -10.65 11.78
N PRO A 98 -6.55 -9.63 12.48
CA PRO A 98 -7.12 -9.16 13.75
C PRO A 98 -8.57 -8.71 13.59
N ASP A 99 -9.39 -8.92 14.62
CA ASP A 99 -10.81 -8.54 14.60
C ASP A 99 -11.01 -7.02 14.58
N THR A 100 -9.98 -6.27 14.99
CA THR A 100 -9.94 -4.80 14.95
C THR A 100 -8.68 -4.36 14.23
N LEU A 101 -8.86 -3.58 13.16
CA LEU A 101 -7.78 -3.06 12.34
C LEU A 101 -7.50 -1.60 12.68
N ALA A 102 -6.36 -1.34 13.34
CA ALA A 102 -5.88 0.02 13.59
C ALA A 102 -5.06 0.54 12.40
N LEU A 103 -5.73 0.87 11.30
CA LEU A 103 -5.08 1.30 10.05
C LEU A 103 -4.67 2.79 10.08
N PRO A 104 -3.64 3.20 9.32
CA PRO A 104 -3.20 4.61 9.25
C PRO A 104 -4.20 5.52 8.52
N ALA A 105 -5.02 4.96 7.63
CA ALA A 105 -6.11 5.63 6.93
C ALA A 105 -7.07 4.56 6.38
N GLU A 106 -8.27 4.97 5.94
CA GLU A 106 -9.20 4.06 5.25
C GLU A 106 -8.66 3.56 3.91
N ALA A 107 -7.80 4.33 3.25
CA ALA A 107 -7.00 3.84 2.14
C ALA A 107 -5.58 4.39 2.19
N PHE A 108 -4.61 3.52 1.90
CA PHE A 108 -3.18 3.84 1.95
C PHE A 108 -2.42 2.86 1.05
N PHE A 109 -1.15 3.17 0.78
CA PHE A 109 -0.25 2.25 0.11
C PHE A 109 0.72 1.65 1.13
N LEU A 110 0.75 0.32 1.23
CA LEU A 110 1.74 -0.42 2.00
C LEU A 110 2.89 -0.81 1.08
N HIS A 111 4.07 -0.22 1.30
CA HIS A 111 5.28 -0.56 0.59
C HIS A 111 6.08 -1.62 1.33
N VAL A 112 6.49 -2.65 0.60
CA VAL A 112 7.39 -3.72 1.05
C VAL A 112 8.69 -3.60 0.25
N PRO A 113 9.79 -3.15 0.87
CA PRO A 113 11.08 -3.02 0.17
C PRO A 113 11.50 -4.33 -0.50
N GLY A 114 12.00 -4.22 -1.74
CA GLY A 114 12.46 -5.37 -2.54
C GLY A 114 11.36 -6.16 -3.25
N GLU A 115 10.11 -6.14 -2.76
CA GLU A 115 9.00 -6.94 -3.30
C GLU A 115 8.01 -6.11 -4.11
N GLY A 116 7.66 -4.91 -3.61
CA GLY A 116 6.66 -4.03 -4.22
C GLY A 116 5.74 -3.40 -3.18
N GLY A 117 4.44 -3.66 -3.27
CA GLY A 117 3.49 -3.21 -2.27
C GLY A 117 2.04 -3.47 -2.65
N ALA A 118 1.12 -2.93 -1.87
CA ALA A 118 -0.31 -2.99 -2.15
C ALA A 118 -1.00 -1.67 -1.81
N PHE A 119 -1.93 -1.27 -2.68
CA PHE A 119 -2.97 -0.35 -2.27
C PHE A 119 -3.95 -1.11 -1.37
N ILE A 120 -4.21 -0.55 -0.20
CA ILE A 120 -5.15 -1.08 0.77
C ILE A 120 -6.35 -0.14 0.77
N ALA A 121 -7.55 -0.67 0.57
CA ALA A 121 -8.80 0.05 0.79
C ALA A 121 -9.70 -0.72 1.76
N HIS A 122 -10.04 -0.06 2.86
CA HIS A 122 -10.84 -0.63 3.93
C HIS A 122 -12.33 -0.37 3.69
N GLN A 123 -13.13 -1.43 3.78
CA GLN A 123 -14.58 -1.42 3.68
C GLN A 123 -15.18 -1.82 5.04
N PRO A 124 -15.29 -0.88 6.01
CA PRO A 124 -15.70 -1.21 7.38
C PRO A 124 -17.08 -1.85 7.46
N GLU A 125 -18.03 -1.38 6.65
CA GLU A 125 -19.40 -1.91 6.56
C GLU A 125 -19.46 -3.39 6.14
N ARG A 126 -18.42 -3.85 5.43
CA ARG A 126 -18.29 -5.24 4.96
C ARG A 126 -17.25 -6.02 5.74
N ARG A 127 -16.59 -5.37 6.71
CA ARG A 127 -15.39 -5.85 7.40
C ARG A 127 -14.40 -6.53 6.44
N ALA A 128 -14.05 -5.80 5.39
CA ALA A 128 -13.20 -6.30 4.32
C ALA A 128 -12.10 -5.31 3.97
N LEU A 129 -10.96 -5.83 3.50
CA LEU A 129 -9.90 -5.08 2.85
C LEU A 129 -9.83 -5.51 1.38
N LEU A 130 -9.76 -4.52 0.50
CA LEU A 130 -9.35 -4.74 -0.88
C LEU A 130 -7.84 -4.48 -0.97
N LEU A 131 -7.12 -5.44 -1.56
CA LEU A 131 -5.69 -5.42 -1.76
C LEU A 131 -5.45 -5.37 -3.27
N THR A 132 -4.96 -4.25 -3.78
CA THR A 132 -4.45 -4.17 -5.16
C THR A 132 -2.92 -4.22 -5.09
N MET A 133 -2.37 -5.41 -5.26
CA MET A 133 -0.94 -5.69 -5.16
C MET A 133 -0.22 -5.29 -6.45
N VAL A 134 0.97 -4.74 -6.28
CA VAL A 134 1.78 -4.19 -7.37
C VAL A 134 3.24 -4.57 -7.14
N ARG A 135 3.89 -5.15 -8.15
CA ARG A 135 5.30 -5.57 -8.06
C ARG A 135 6.25 -4.39 -8.02
N MET A 136 7.46 -4.61 -7.50
CA MET A 136 8.51 -3.58 -7.48
C MET A 136 8.86 -3.06 -8.89
N GLY A 137 8.82 -3.92 -9.92
CA GLY A 137 9.07 -3.55 -11.32
C GLY A 137 7.92 -2.84 -12.04
N PHE A 138 6.81 -2.52 -11.36
CA PHE A 138 5.63 -1.93 -11.99
C PHE A 138 5.91 -0.59 -12.70
N ALA A 139 5.40 -0.46 -13.92
CA ALA A 139 5.52 0.73 -14.77
C ALA A 139 6.96 1.26 -14.87
N PRO A 140 7.89 0.45 -15.39
CA PRO A 140 9.28 0.87 -15.57
C PRO A 140 9.37 1.96 -16.65
N ASP A 141 10.39 2.80 -16.55
CA ASP A 141 10.59 3.92 -17.46
C ASP A 141 10.73 3.42 -18.91
N GLY A 142 10.06 4.10 -19.85
CA GLY A 142 10.13 3.80 -21.28
C GLY A 142 9.27 2.62 -21.75
N VAL A 143 8.58 1.90 -20.86
CA VAL A 143 7.65 0.84 -21.25
C VAL A 143 6.24 1.40 -21.40
N ASN A 144 5.57 1.04 -22.51
CA ASN A 144 4.17 1.40 -22.70
C ASN A 144 3.33 0.71 -21.61
N TRP A 145 2.67 1.52 -20.81
CA TRP A 145 1.91 1.06 -19.65
C TRP A 145 0.81 0.04 -20.00
N LEU A 146 0.32 0.05 -21.24
CA LEU A 146 -0.68 -0.90 -21.75
C LEU A 146 -0.19 -2.34 -21.89
N GLN A 147 1.13 -2.56 -21.94
CA GLN A 147 1.72 -3.87 -22.20
C GLN A 147 2.14 -4.61 -20.91
N ALA A 148 1.98 -3.99 -19.73
CA ALA A 148 2.51 -4.48 -18.44
C ALA A 148 1.41 -4.97 -17.48
N ALA A 149 0.43 -5.73 -17.98
CA ALA A 149 -0.71 -6.21 -17.20
C ALA A 149 -0.36 -7.25 -16.11
N ASP A 150 0.77 -7.94 -16.25
CA ASP A 150 1.26 -8.99 -15.35
C ASP A 150 1.84 -8.46 -14.02
N GLN A 151 1.82 -7.14 -13.83
CA GLN A 151 2.40 -6.47 -12.67
C GLN A 151 1.37 -6.10 -11.60
N VAL A 152 0.13 -6.58 -11.71
CA VAL A 152 -0.97 -6.28 -10.78
C VAL A 152 -1.78 -7.54 -10.45
N GLU A 153 -2.15 -7.69 -9.19
CA GLU A 153 -3.06 -8.74 -8.71
C GLU A 153 -4.03 -8.16 -7.67
N VAL A 154 -5.25 -8.66 -7.63
CA VAL A 154 -6.30 -8.15 -6.74
C VAL A 154 -6.78 -9.25 -5.82
N ALA A 155 -6.75 -8.98 -4.52
CA ALA A 155 -7.32 -9.87 -3.51
C ALA A 155 -8.31 -9.09 -2.65
N ARG A 156 -9.30 -9.81 -2.12
CA ARG A 156 -10.18 -9.32 -1.06
C ARG A 156 -10.02 -10.24 0.14
N VAL A 157 -9.88 -9.64 1.31
CA VAL A 157 -9.82 -10.37 2.58
C VAL A 157 -10.85 -9.81 3.54
N GLU A 158 -11.59 -10.70 4.17
CA GLU A 158 -12.64 -10.42 5.15
C GLU A 158 -12.16 -10.79 6.56
N TYR A 159 -12.66 -10.07 7.56
CA TYR A 159 -12.33 -10.30 8.95
C TYR A 159 -13.55 -10.07 9.88
N PRO A 160 -13.66 -10.79 11.01
CA PRO A 160 -12.83 -11.92 11.38
C PRO A 160 -13.06 -13.13 10.46
N GLY A 161 -12.02 -13.94 10.22
CA GLY A 161 -12.12 -15.08 9.31
C GLY A 161 -10.78 -15.70 8.98
N GLU A 162 -10.78 -16.93 8.49
CA GLU A 162 -9.57 -17.61 8.01
C GLU A 162 -9.15 -17.09 6.65
N LEU A 163 -7.87 -16.82 6.48
CA LEU A 163 -7.33 -16.25 5.24
C LEU A 163 -7.10 -17.30 4.15
N VAL A 164 -6.72 -18.53 4.52
CA VAL A 164 -6.38 -19.59 3.56
C VAL A 164 -7.45 -19.80 2.46
N PRO A 165 -8.74 -20.03 2.78
CA PRO A 165 -9.75 -20.24 1.74
C PRO A 165 -9.98 -19.00 0.87
N GLN A 166 -9.82 -17.80 1.43
CA GLN A 166 -10.03 -16.53 0.71
C GLN A 166 -8.92 -16.24 -0.30
N LEU A 167 -7.72 -16.76 -0.04
CA LEU A 167 -6.51 -16.49 -0.83
C LEU A 167 -6.19 -17.60 -1.84
N ALA A 168 -7.00 -18.65 -1.90
CA ALA A 168 -6.77 -19.83 -2.75
C ALA A 168 -6.73 -19.49 -4.25
N ALA A 169 -7.44 -18.44 -4.68
CA ALA A 169 -7.48 -17.99 -6.07
C ALA A 169 -6.28 -17.10 -6.46
N VAL A 170 -5.47 -16.65 -5.50
CA VAL A 170 -4.33 -15.77 -5.79
C VAL A 170 -3.20 -16.61 -6.41
N GLY A 171 -2.72 -16.18 -7.58
CA GLY A 171 -1.70 -16.91 -8.33
C GLY A 171 -0.42 -17.15 -7.50
N ALA A 172 0.22 -18.31 -7.69
CA ALA A 172 1.40 -18.71 -6.93
C ALA A 172 2.53 -17.67 -6.96
N ALA A 173 2.70 -16.99 -8.10
CA ALA A 173 3.72 -15.94 -8.29
C ALA A 173 3.48 -14.67 -7.45
N TRP A 174 2.31 -14.54 -6.81
CA TRP A 174 1.94 -13.41 -5.95
C TRP A 174 1.97 -13.74 -4.47
N GLN A 175 2.12 -15.02 -4.10
CA GLN A 175 2.03 -15.49 -2.72
C GLN A 175 3.11 -14.87 -1.82
N GLY A 176 4.31 -14.62 -2.35
CA GLY A 176 5.39 -13.93 -1.61
C GLY A 176 5.01 -12.50 -1.20
N LEU A 177 4.61 -11.67 -2.17
CA LEU A 177 4.17 -10.30 -1.91
C LEU A 177 2.89 -10.26 -1.06
N LEU A 178 1.93 -11.16 -1.32
CA LEU A 178 0.71 -11.28 -0.52
C LEU A 178 1.05 -11.57 0.96
N ALA A 179 1.93 -12.54 1.22
CA ALA A 179 2.36 -12.86 2.58
C ALA A 179 3.03 -11.65 3.24
N ALA A 180 3.90 -10.94 2.53
CA ALA A 180 4.55 -9.72 3.04
C ALA A 180 3.55 -8.60 3.35
N VAL A 181 2.55 -8.39 2.48
CA VAL A 181 1.47 -7.42 2.68
C VAL A 181 0.61 -7.79 3.89
N LEU A 182 0.22 -9.06 4.03
CA LEU A 182 -0.58 -9.53 5.16
C LEU A 182 0.19 -9.45 6.49
N ASN A 183 1.47 -9.81 6.48
CA ASN A 183 2.37 -9.62 7.61
C ASN A 183 2.50 -8.13 7.99
N GLY A 184 2.66 -7.26 7.01
CA GLY A 184 2.69 -5.80 7.22
C GLY A 184 1.37 -5.26 7.77
N LEU A 185 0.23 -5.72 7.28
CA LEU A 185 -1.09 -5.36 7.81
C LEU A 185 -1.28 -5.83 9.26
N ALA A 186 -0.94 -7.07 9.58
CA ALA A 186 -0.98 -7.60 10.94
C ALA A 186 -0.02 -6.85 11.86
N MET A 187 1.12 -6.38 11.34
CA MET A 187 2.07 -5.55 12.06
C MET A 187 1.50 -4.16 12.38
N MET A 188 0.75 -3.57 11.46
CA MET A 188 0.14 -2.24 11.66
C MET A 188 -0.83 -2.20 12.84
N THR A 189 -1.42 -3.33 13.22
CA THR A 189 -2.29 -3.40 14.39
C THR A 189 -1.55 -3.62 15.71
N GLN A 190 -0.22 -3.79 15.68
CA GLN A 190 0.56 -4.03 16.88
C GLN A 190 0.85 -2.72 17.62
N PRO A 191 0.71 -2.69 18.96
CA PRO A 191 0.96 -1.48 19.75
C PRO A 191 2.44 -1.06 19.73
N ARG A 192 3.36 -2.01 19.49
CA ARG A 192 4.80 -1.75 19.45
C ARG A 192 5.30 -1.16 18.13
N LEU A 193 4.43 -1.05 17.11
CA LEU A 193 4.84 -0.48 15.83
C LEU A 193 4.93 1.04 15.95
N ALA A 194 6.15 1.57 15.89
CA ALA A 194 6.37 2.99 15.74
C ALA A 194 6.11 3.42 14.29
N ARG A 195 5.39 4.54 14.13
CA ARG A 195 5.07 5.16 12.84
C ARG A 195 5.69 6.54 12.80
N VAL A 196 6.74 6.71 11.99
CA VAL A 196 7.52 7.94 11.96
C VAL A 196 7.45 8.57 10.58
N LYS A 197 6.97 9.81 10.52
CA LYS A 197 6.95 10.56 9.27
C LYS A 197 8.37 10.96 8.90
N GLY A 198 8.75 10.68 7.66
CA GLY A 198 10.00 11.09 7.07
C GLY A 198 9.81 11.40 5.59
N TRP A 199 10.91 11.78 4.93
CA TRP A 199 10.94 11.96 3.49
C TRP A 199 11.54 10.72 2.84
N GLU A 200 11.19 10.46 1.60
CA GLU A 200 11.76 9.35 0.83
C GLU A 200 13.30 9.44 0.73
N ALA A 201 13.96 8.28 0.57
CA ALA A 201 15.42 8.15 0.70
C ALA A 201 16.23 9.03 -0.29
N GLY A 202 15.62 9.44 -1.40
CA GLY A 202 16.25 10.31 -2.42
C GLY A 202 16.13 11.82 -2.17
N ALA A 203 15.43 12.25 -1.11
CA ALA A 203 15.21 13.67 -0.85
C ALA A 203 16.49 14.39 -0.37
N PRO A 204 16.79 15.62 -0.83
CA PRO A 204 17.98 16.37 -0.42
C PRO A 204 18.02 16.58 1.11
N ALA A 205 19.10 16.16 1.75
CA ALA A 205 19.23 16.14 3.21
C ALA A 205 19.11 17.54 3.84
N ASP A 206 19.61 18.57 3.15
CA ASP A 206 19.50 19.97 3.55
C ASP A 206 18.04 20.44 3.55
N TRP A 207 17.25 20.05 2.54
CA TRP A 207 15.83 20.39 2.47
C TRP A 207 15.02 19.62 3.51
N VAL A 208 15.36 18.35 3.75
CA VAL A 208 14.74 17.53 4.79
C VAL A 208 15.00 18.12 6.18
N ALA A 209 16.25 18.51 6.47
CA ALA A 209 16.61 19.17 7.72
C ALA A 209 15.85 20.50 7.90
N ALA A 210 15.75 21.30 6.83
CA ALA A 210 14.98 22.55 6.85
C ALA A 210 13.47 22.32 7.02
N ALA A 211 12.91 21.24 6.47
CA ALA A 211 11.52 20.85 6.67
C ALA A 211 11.22 20.41 8.11
N GLY A 212 12.23 19.88 8.81
CA GLY A 212 12.20 19.52 10.22
C GLY A 212 12.66 20.62 11.19
N HIS A 213 12.88 21.85 10.73
CA HIS A 213 13.47 22.92 11.54
C HIS A 213 12.72 23.12 12.87
N PRO A 214 13.40 23.14 14.04
CA PRO A 214 12.74 23.03 15.36
C PRO A 214 11.81 24.21 15.67
N SER A 215 12.25 25.45 15.44
CA SER A 215 11.52 26.66 15.88
C SER A 215 10.87 27.50 14.77
N CYS A 216 11.33 27.43 13.51
CA CYS A 216 10.85 28.32 12.45
C CYS A 216 9.79 27.66 11.54
N ALA A 217 8.51 27.97 11.79
CA ALA A 217 7.39 27.46 10.98
C ALA A 217 7.48 27.85 9.49
N LYS A 218 7.92 29.08 9.19
CA LYS A 218 8.07 29.57 7.81
C LYS A 218 9.12 28.76 7.03
N THR A 219 10.26 28.45 7.66
CA THR A 219 11.30 27.59 7.07
C THR A 219 10.77 26.20 6.81
N ARG A 220 10.09 25.58 7.80
CA ARG A 220 9.47 24.27 7.64
C ARG A 220 8.51 24.22 6.46
N GLN A 221 7.59 25.18 6.38
CA GLN A 221 6.58 25.24 5.32
C GLN A 221 7.21 25.45 3.94
N ARG A 222 8.21 26.34 3.84
CA ARG A 222 8.93 26.59 2.58
C ARG A 222 9.66 25.34 2.09
N ALA A 223 10.44 24.70 2.97
CA ALA A 223 11.21 23.51 2.62
C ALA A 223 10.31 22.31 2.29
N ARG A 224 9.24 22.09 3.07
CA ARG A 224 8.20 21.09 2.75
C ARG A 224 7.58 21.36 1.37
N SER A 225 7.22 22.60 1.07
CA SER A 225 6.67 22.97 -0.23
C SER A 225 7.67 22.75 -1.37
N GLN A 226 8.95 23.00 -1.12
CA GLN A 226 10.03 22.78 -2.09
C GLN A 226 10.22 21.29 -2.38
N LEU A 227 10.26 20.44 -1.34
CA LEU A 227 10.34 18.98 -1.48
C LEU A 227 9.16 18.44 -2.31
N LEU A 228 7.93 18.85 -1.97
CA LEU A 228 6.73 18.43 -2.70
C LEU A 228 6.74 18.89 -4.16
N LYS A 229 7.19 20.13 -4.44
CA LYS A 229 7.31 20.64 -5.81
C LYS A 229 8.36 19.89 -6.63
N ALA A 230 9.42 19.43 -5.98
CA ALA A 230 10.46 18.60 -6.60
C ALA A 230 10.05 17.13 -6.76
N GLY A 231 8.85 16.75 -6.32
CA GLY A 231 8.29 15.41 -6.51
C GLY A 231 8.52 14.44 -5.34
N PHE A 232 9.20 14.88 -4.27
CA PHE A 232 9.45 14.03 -3.09
C PHE A 232 8.18 13.86 -2.25
N GLY A 233 7.90 12.62 -1.83
CA GLY A 233 6.80 12.29 -0.93
C GLY A 233 7.19 12.32 0.56
N GLU A 234 6.23 12.70 1.40
CA GLU A 234 6.31 12.45 2.85
C GLU A 234 5.75 11.04 3.12
N ILE A 235 6.57 10.18 3.73
CA ILE A 235 6.34 8.75 3.92
C ILE A 235 6.22 8.44 5.41
N THR A 236 5.35 7.51 5.78
CA THR A 236 5.28 7.00 7.15
C THR A 236 6.10 5.72 7.25
N PHE A 237 7.26 5.79 7.88
CA PHE A 237 8.12 4.64 8.13
C PHE A 237 7.61 3.84 9.34
N CYS A 238 7.38 2.56 9.12
CA CYS A 238 6.91 1.59 10.09
C CYS A 238 8.12 0.81 10.62
N ARG A 239 8.39 0.93 11.92
CA ARG A 239 9.56 0.31 12.57
C ARG A 239 9.23 -0.21 13.97
N VAL A 240 9.98 -1.21 14.40
CA VAL A 240 9.92 -1.75 15.76
C VAL A 240 11.27 -1.42 16.39
N GLU A 241 11.27 -0.53 17.39
CA GLU A 241 12.50 0.10 17.91
C GLU A 241 13.46 -0.89 18.58
N ASP A 242 12.91 -1.94 19.18
CA ASP A 242 13.61 -3.03 19.85
C ASP A 242 13.87 -4.24 18.95
N LEU A 243 13.68 -4.12 17.63
CA LEU A 243 13.96 -5.20 16.69
C LEU A 243 15.46 -5.31 16.43
N GLU A 244 16.07 -6.39 16.91
CA GLU A 244 17.46 -6.70 16.61
C GLU A 244 17.65 -6.95 15.11
N ALA A 245 18.61 -6.26 14.52
CA ALA A 245 19.03 -6.51 13.15
C ALA A 245 19.76 -7.86 13.11
N ALA A 246 19.16 -8.84 12.43
CA ALA A 246 19.79 -10.14 12.21
C ALA A 246 20.21 -10.25 10.74
N ALA A 247 21.46 -10.67 10.49
CA ALA A 247 21.91 -10.99 9.14
C ALA A 247 21.21 -12.25 8.58
N ALA A 248 20.78 -13.15 9.48
CA ALA A 248 19.95 -14.31 9.18
C ALA A 248 19.21 -14.73 10.46
N TYR A 249 18.01 -15.29 10.28
CA TYR A 249 17.20 -15.86 11.37
C TYR A 249 17.31 -17.39 11.33
N GLN A 250 17.46 -18.02 12.49
CA GLN A 250 17.52 -19.47 12.64
C GLN A 250 16.12 -20.08 12.78
N ASN A 251 15.21 -19.34 13.42
CA ASN A 251 13.85 -19.75 13.72
C ASN A 251 12.86 -18.79 13.08
N GLN A 252 11.85 -19.37 12.44
CA GLN A 252 10.77 -18.63 11.82
C GLN A 252 9.90 -17.92 12.87
N GLY A 253 9.59 -16.65 12.63
CA GLY A 253 8.61 -15.92 13.41
C GLY A 253 7.19 -16.41 13.13
N TYR A 254 6.25 -16.09 14.00
CA TYR A 254 4.84 -16.46 13.80
C TYR A 254 3.87 -15.50 14.49
N TRP A 255 2.59 -15.60 14.11
CA TRP A 255 1.50 -14.86 14.73
C TRP A 255 0.74 -15.76 15.69
N ARG A 256 0.68 -15.36 16.97
CA ARG A 256 -0.15 -16.03 17.96
C ARG A 256 -1.47 -15.30 18.10
N ARG A 257 -2.58 -16.01 17.87
CA ARG A 257 -3.92 -15.50 18.18
C ARG A 257 -4.13 -15.52 19.68
N GLN A 258 -4.55 -14.39 20.25
CA GLN A 258 -4.84 -14.25 21.67
C GLN A 258 -6.24 -13.68 21.83
N SER A 259 -7.12 -14.41 22.52
CA SER A 259 -8.43 -13.88 22.92
C SER A 259 -8.27 -12.74 23.92
N PHE A 260 -9.11 -11.72 23.82
CA PHE A 260 -9.13 -10.57 24.71
C PHE A 260 -10.57 -10.07 24.91
N GLY A 261 -10.79 -9.22 25.93
CA GLY A 261 -12.12 -8.79 26.38
C GLY A 261 -12.66 -9.66 27.51
N GLU A 262 -13.62 -9.13 28.28
CA GLU A 262 -14.25 -9.84 29.41
C GLU A 262 -14.99 -11.10 28.95
N ASP A 263 -15.59 -11.04 27.75
CA ASP A 263 -16.30 -12.14 27.10
C ASP A 263 -15.38 -13.06 26.27
N LYS A 264 -14.11 -12.71 26.10
CA LYS A 264 -13.14 -13.37 25.18
C LYS A 264 -13.68 -13.53 23.75
N ALA A 265 -14.68 -12.74 23.35
CA ALA A 265 -15.30 -12.82 22.03
C ALA A 265 -14.43 -12.18 20.94
N HIS A 266 -13.42 -11.41 21.35
CA HIS A 266 -12.49 -10.75 20.45
C HIS A 266 -11.12 -11.41 20.47
N SER A 267 -10.43 -11.34 19.34
CA SER A 267 -9.10 -11.89 19.16
C SER A 267 -8.16 -10.87 18.52
N ARG A 268 -6.95 -10.81 19.07
CA ARG A 268 -5.84 -10.03 18.52
C ARG A 268 -4.73 -10.97 18.08
N LEU A 269 -3.90 -10.49 17.17
CA LEU A 269 -2.64 -11.15 16.86
C LEU A 269 -1.54 -10.56 17.72
N VAL A 270 -0.67 -11.43 18.24
CA VAL A 270 0.58 -11.06 18.89
C VAL A 270 1.71 -11.61 18.03
N TRP A 271 2.60 -10.73 17.57
CA TRP A 271 3.78 -11.15 16.80
C TRP A 271 4.83 -11.75 17.72
N VAL A 272 5.29 -12.96 17.37
CA VAL A 272 6.52 -13.55 17.91
C VAL A 272 7.58 -13.39 16.83
N ALA A 273 8.53 -12.49 17.08
CA ALA A 273 9.60 -12.18 16.13
C ALA A 273 10.48 -13.41 15.86
N PRO A 274 11.01 -13.54 14.63
CA PRO A 274 12.02 -14.55 14.32
C PRO A 274 13.29 -14.33 15.15
N ARG A 275 14.06 -15.40 15.35
CA ARG A 275 15.31 -15.41 16.13
C ARG A 275 16.43 -16.07 15.35
#